data_AF-A0A2D4KSB5-F1
#
_entry.id   AF-A0A2D4KSB5-F1
#
_cell.length_a   1.000
_cell.length_b   1.000
_cell.length_c   1.000
_cell.angle_alpha   90.00
_cell.angle_beta   90.00
_cell.angle_gamma   90.00
#
_symmetry.space_group_name_H-M   'P 1'
#
loop_
_entity.id
_entity.type
_entity.pdbx_description
1 polymer ?
#
loop_
_entity_poly.entity_id
_entity_poly.type
_entity_poly.pdbx_seq_one_letter_code
_entity_poly.pdbx_strand_id
1 'polypeptide(L)'
;AVKEQFKREGLGLDVERGSQITKKDIEQIIQNYAFSDRKIDLTFSTELTNDERKQIHQIAQRYGLKSKSHGQGRDRYLVVSRKRRKEDLLDQLKQDGQVGHYELIMPQEK
;
A
#
# COMPACT_ATOMS: atom_id res chain seq x y z
N ALA A 1 -11.58 7.72 -1.36
CA ALA A 1 -10.45 7.81 -0.39
C ALA A 1 -9.16 8.10 -1.15
N VAL A 2 -8.41 9.12 -0.73
CA VAL A 2 -7.12 9.50 -1.35
C VAL A 2 -6.08 8.43 -1.01
N LYS A 3 -5.40 7.89 -2.02
CA LYS A 3 -4.26 6.97 -1.83
C LYS A 3 -3.03 7.81 -1.51
N GLU A 4 -2.30 7.49 -0.44
CA GLU A 4 -1.00 8.13 -0.21
C GLU A 4 -0.02 7.60 -1.28
N GLN A 5 0.42 8.50 -2.15
CA GLN A 5 1.34 8.19 -3.24
C GLN A 5 2.74 8.70 -2.92
N PHE A 6 3.69 7.78 -2.84
CA PHE A 6 5.11 8.07 -2.64
C PHE A 6 5.79 8.14 -4.00
N LYS A 7 6.15 9.37 -4.39
CA LYS A 7 7.08 9.66 -5.49
C LYS A 7 8.51 9.69 -4.96
N ARG A 8 9.51 9.61 -5.84
CA ARG A 8 10.93 9.72 -5.47
C ARG A 8 11.20 10.98 -4.61
N GLU A 9 10.64 12.10 -5.03
CA GLU A 9 10.68 13.39 -4.32
C GLU A 9 10.17 13.27 -2.87
N GLY A 10 9.05 12.57 -2.67
CA GLY A 10 8.43 12.38 -1.36
C GLY A 10 9.16 11.39 -0.46
N LEU A 11 10.22 10.75 -0.97
CA LEU A 11 11.11 9.85 -0.24
C LEU A 11 12.47 10.49 0.05
N GLY A 12 12.63 11.79 -0.23
CA GLY A 12 13.88 12.51 -0.06
C GLY A 12 14.92 12.16 -1.13
N LEU A 13 14.50 11.59 -2.26
CA LEU A 13 15.38 11.37 -3.40
C LEU A 13 15.32 12.55 -4.36
N ASP A 14 16.50 13.06 -4.69
CA ASP A 14 16.68 14.11 -5.67
C ASP A 14 16.43 13.56 -7.09
N VAL A 15 15.36 14.03 -7.74
CA VAL A 15 14.93 13.57 -9.08
C VAL A 15 15.96 13.96 -10.13
N GLU A 16 16.68 15.07 -9.91
CA GLU A 16 17.70 15.55 -10.83
C GLU A 16 18.95 14.65 -10.87
N ARG A 17 19.14 13.79 -9.86
CA ARG A 17 20.32 12.92 -9.75
C ARG A 17 20.04 11.44 -9.94
N GLY A 18 18.95 11.02 -10.57
CA GLY A 18 18.72 9.60 -10.87
C GLY A 18 18.91 8.65 -9.68
N SER A 19 18.76 9.16 -8.45
CA SER A 19 19.13 8.44 -7.24
C SER A 19 18.12 7.32 -7.05
N GLN A 20 18.60 6.07 -7.05
CA GLN A 20 17.73 4.93 -6.80
C GLN A 20 17.29 4.93 -5.34
N ILE A 21 16.06 4.45 -5.08
CA ILE A 21 15.63 4.18 -3.70
C ILE A 21 16.55 3.09 -3.16
N THR A 22 17.17 3.33 -2.01
CA THR A 22 18.00 2.29 -1.40
C THR A 22 17.10 1.27 -0.72
N LYS A 23 17.60 0.04 -0.58
CA LYS A 23 16.93 -1.01 0.19
C LYS A 23 16.57 -0.57 1.61
N LYS A 24 17.44 0.25 2.24
CA LYS A 24 17.23 0.76 3.60
C LYS A 24 16.04 1.72 3.67
N ASP A 25 15.87 2.57 2.65
CA ASP A 25 14.73 3.49 2.58
C ASP A 25 13.42 2.71 2.42
N ILE A 26 13.39 1.71 1.52
CA ILE A 26 12.23 0.82 1.35
C ILE A 26 11.86 0.16 2.68
N GLU A 27 12.86 -0.41 3.37
CA GLU A 27 12.66 -1.07 4.64
C GLU A 27 12.05 -0.12 5.67
N GLN A 28 12.58 1.09 5.80
CA GLN A 28 12.09 2.08 6.76
C GLN A 28 10.65 2.49 6.47
N ILE A 29 10.30 2.76 5.20
CA ILE A 29 8.93 3.15 4.80
C ILE A 29 7.94 2.03 5.14
N ILE A 30 8.27 0.80 4.75
CA ILE A 30 7.40 -0.36 4.96
C ILE A 30 7.27 -0.67 6.46
N GLN A 31 8.37 -0.60 7.20
CA GLN A 31 8.40 -0.80 8.64
C GLN A 31 7.51 0.22 9.36
N ASN A 32 7.68 1.52 9.05
CA ASN A 32 6.89 2.60 9.62
C ASN A 32 5.40 2.41 9.32
N TYR A 33 5.07 2.00 8.10
CA TYR A 33 3.69 1.68 7.75
C TYR A 33 3.16 0.49 8.54
N ALA A 34 3.89 -0.63 8.58
CA ALA A 34 3.47 -1.85 9.29
C ALA A 34 3.14 -1.59 10.77
N PHE A 35 3.98 -0.80 11.45
CA PHE A 35 3.82 -0.47 12.87
C PHE A 35 2.91 0.72 13.17
N SER A 36 2.50 1.49 12.17
CA SER A 36 1.49 2.53 12.35
C SER A 36 0.08 1.94 12.48
N ASP A 37 -0.91 2.76 12.84
CA ASP A 37 -2.35 2.42 12.72
C ASP A 37 -2.97 2.90 11.40
N ARG A 38 -2.14 3.27 10.41
CA ARG A 38 -2.63 3.78 9.12
C ARG A 38 -3.50 2.72 8.43
N LYS A 39 -4.74 3.12 8.13
CA LYS A 39 -5.73 2.30 7.40
C LYS A 39 -5.63 2.46 5.88
N ILE A 40 -4.95 3.51 5.39
CA ILE A 40 -4.78 3.80 3.96
C ILE A 40 -3.61 2.98 3.42
N ASP A 41 -3.72 2.50 2.18
CA ASP A 41 -2.68 1.73 1.51
C ASP A 41 -1.52 2.62 1.04
N LEU A 42 -0.30 2.11 1.11
CA LEU A 42 0.86 2.76 0.50
C LEU A 42 0.86 2.53 -1.02
N THR A 43 0.97 3.60 -1.80
CA THR A 43 1.16 3.51 -3.25
C THR A 43 2.53 4.02 -3.64
N PHE A 44 3.34 3.19 -4.30
CA PHE A 44 4.62 3.59 -4.88
C PHE A 44 4.46 3.99 -6.35
N SER A 45 5.26 4.98 -6.76
CA SER A 45 5.27 5.55 -8.11
C SER A 45 5.49 4.54 -9.24
N THR A 46 5.11 4.96 -10.46
CA THR A 46 5.32 4.19 -11.68
C THR A 46 6.79 4.08 -12.10
N GLU A 47 7.62 5.00 -11.61
CA GLU A 47 9.04 5.12 -11.93
C GLU A 47 9.95 4.05 -11.29
N LEU A 48 9.38 3.14 -10.50
CA LEU A 48 10.14 2.04 -9.90
C LEU A 48 10.65 1.06 -10.96
N THR A 49 11.93 0.74 -10.86
CA THR A 49 12.57 -0.36 -11.59
C THR A 49 12.00 -1.72 -11.14
N ASN A 50 12.21 -2.76 -11.95
CA ASN A 50 11.79 -4.12 -11.59
C ASN A 50 12.47 -4.63 -10.31
N ASP A 51 13.74 -4.25 -10.09
CA ASP A 51 14.49 -4.67 -8.90
C ASP A 51 13.99 -3.97 -7.64
N GLU A 52 13.72 -2.66 -7.69
CA GLU A 52 13.08 -1.93 -6.59
C GLU A 52 11.71 -2.55 -6.24
N ARG A 53 10.90 -2.91 -7.25
CA ARG A 53 9.61 -3.59 -7.03
C ARG A 53 9.79 -4.93 -6.34
N LYS A 54 10.77 -5.73 -6.77
CA LYS A 54 11.07 -7.04 -6.15
C LYS A 54 11.48 -6.86 -4.69
N GLN A 55 12.30 -5.86 -4.38
CA GLN A 55 12.70 -5.54 -3.01
C GLN A 55 11.49 -5.14 -2.15
N ILE A 56 10.63 -4.25 -2.65
CA ILE A 56 9.39 -3.86 -1.96
C ILE A 56 8.52 -5.08 -1.67
N HIS A 57 8.32 -5.97 -2.65
CA HIS A 57 7.54 -7.19 -2.46
C HIS A 57 8.12 -8.08 -1.34
N GLN A 58 9.44 -8.32 -1.36
CA GLN A 58 10.13 -9.15 -0.36
C GLN A 58 10.05 -8.56 1.06
N ILE A 59 10.26 -7.25 1.17
CA ILE A 59 10.24 -6.55 2.46
C ILE A 59 8.81 -6.47 3.01
N ALA A 60 7.82 -6.12 2.18
CA ALA A 60 6.42 -6.10 2.58
C ALA A 60 5.97 -7.47 3.12
N GLN A 61 6.39 -8.56 2.46
CA GLN A 61 6.11 -9.91 2.92
C GLN A 61 6.70 -10.20 4.30
N ARG A 62 7.92 -9.74 4.60
CA ARG A 62 8.59 -9.91 5.90
C ARG A 62 7.80 -9.25 7.03
N TYR A 63 7.22 -8.08 6.79
CA TYR A 63 6.35 -7.38 7.76
C TYR A 63 4.89 -7.84 7.75
N GLY A 64 4.59 -8.96 7.09
CA GLY A 64 3.23 -9.52 7.07
C GLY A 64 2.23 -8.71 6.25
N LEU A 65 2.69 -7.82 5.37
CA LEU A 65 1.84 -7.02 4.49
C LEU A 65 1.55 -7.73 3.17
N LYS A 66 0.56 -7.23 2.45
CA LYS A 66 0.24 -7.62 1.07
C LYS A 66 0.85 -6.58 0.12
N SER A 67 1.37 -7.02 -1.01
CA SER A 67 1.90 -6.14 -2.04
C SER A 67 1.46 -6.59 -3.42
N LYS A 68 1.06 -5.65 -4.29
CA LYS A 68 0.58 -5.95 -5.64
C LYS A 68 0.97 -4.84 -6.62
N SER A 69 1.55 -5.22 -7.76
CA SER A 69 1.69 -4.32 -8.90
C SER A 69 0.38 -4.24 -9.68
N HIS A 70 -0.01 -3.03 -10.07
CA HIS A 70 -1.19 -2.73 -10.87
C HIS A 70 -0.79 -1.91 -12.10
N GLY A 71 -1.66 -1.86 -13.12
CA GLY A 71 -1.38 -1.16 -14.37
C GLY A 71 -0.38 -1.89 -15.27
N GLN A 72 -0.10 -1.32 -16.43
CA GLN A 72 0.81 -1.85 -17.44
C GLN A 72 1.73 -0.74 -17.96
N GLY A 73 2.94 -1.10 -18.41
CA GLY A 73 3.89 -0.16 -18.99
C GLY A 73 4.20 1.03 -18.08
N ARG A 74 3.95 2.25 -18.57
CA ARG A 74 4.24 3.52 -17.89
C ARG A 74 3.25 3.87 -16.78
N ASP A 75 2.07 3.25 -16.78
CA ASP A 75 1.05 3.43 -15.75
C ASP A 75 1.17 2.38 -14.63
N ARG A 76 2.24 1.58 -14.64
CA ARG A 76 2.41 0.48 -13.69
C ARG A 76 2.82 1.00 -12.32
N TYR A 77 1.97 0.93 -11.31
CA TYR A 77 2.28 1.32 -9.93
C TYR A 77 2.29 0.11 -9.00
N LEU A 78 2.80 0.26 -7.78
CA LEU A 78 2.84 -0.83 -6.78
C LEU A 78 2.12 -0.38 -5.51
N VAL A 79 1.20 -1.21 -5.01
CA VAL A 79 0.46 -0.95 -3.77
C VAL A 79 0.91 -1.93 -2.69
N VAL A 80 1.15 -1.41 -1.49
CA VAL A 80 1.35 -2.20 -0.26
C VAL A 80 0.21 -1.92 0.70
N SER A 81 -0.43 -2.98 1.19
CA SER A 81 -1.61 -2.92 2.05
C SER A 81 -1.53 -3.91 3.20
N ARG A 82 -2.33 -3.69 4.24
CA ARG A 82 -2.43 -4.66 5.35
C ARG A 82 -3.14 -5.94 4.91
N LYS A 83 -2.72 -7.07 5.48
CA LYS A 83 -3.50 -8.31 5.42
C LYS A 83 -4.68 -8.16 6.38
N ARG A 84 -5.87 -7.97 5.83
CA ARG A 84 -7.14 -8.06 6.58
C ARG A 84 -7.62 -9.50 6.49
N ARG A 85 -7.96 -10.13 7.60
CA ARG A 85 -8.76 -11.37 7.54
C ARG A 85 -10.21 -11.00 7.22
N LYS A 86 -10.98 -11.97 6.72
CA LYS A 86 -12.39 -11.72 6.37
C LYS A 86 -13.20 -11.35 7.60
N GLU A 87 -12.85 -11.94 8.73
CA GLU A 87 -13.48 -11.70 10.03
C GLU A 87 -13.25 -10.25 10.47
N ASP A 88 -11.99 -9.77 10.42
CA ASP A 88 -11.66 -8.38 10.77
C ASP A 88 -12.38 -7.37 9.85
N LEU A 89 -12.62 -7.72 8.58
CA LEU A 89 -13.41 -6.90 7.64
C LEU A 89 -14.89 -6.87 8.03
N LEU A 90 -15.48 -8.02 8.36
CA LEU A 90 -16.88 -8.14 8.76
C LEU A 90 -17.15 -7.41 10.08
N ASP A 91 -16.26 -7.53 11.06
CA ASP A 91 -16.40 -6.86 12.35
C ASP A 91 -16.35 -5.33 12.17
N GLN A 92 -15.41 -4.84 11.35
CA GLN A 92 -15.33 -3.42 11.03
C GLN A 92 -16.54 -2.95 10.20
N LEU A 93 -17.09 -3.75 9.29
CA LEU A 93 -18.32 -3.42 8.56
C LEU A 93 -19.53 -3.34 9.47
N LYS A 94 -19.66 -4.24 10.45
CA LYS A 94 -20.73 -4.19 11.45
C LYS A 94 -20.63 -2.97 12.35
N GLN A 95 -19.41 -2.54 12.68
CA GLN A 95 -19.17 -1.40 13.56
C GLN A 95 -19.31 -0.05 12.84
N ASP A 96 -18.67 0.11 11.68
CA ASP A 96 -18.53 1.38 10.99
C ASP A 96 -19.51 1.54 9.81
N GLY A 97 -20.24 0.49 9.44
CA GLY A 97 -21.15 0.45 8.28
C GLY A 97 -20.44 0.38 6.92
N GLN A 98 -19.17 0.81 6.83
CA GLN A 98 -18.38 0.81 5.60
C GLN A 98 -16.89 0.56 5.87
N VAL A 99 -16.22 -0.16 4.95
CA VAL A 99 -14.77 -0.42 5.01
C VAL A 99 -14.16 -0.42 3.61
N GLY A 100 -13.39 0.61 3.29
CA GLY A 100 -12.71 0.73 2.00
C GLY A 100 -13.69 0.89 0.85
N HIS A 101 -13.86 -0.17 0.04
CA HIS A 101 -14.80 -0.22 -1.08
C HIS A 101 -16.07 -1.01 -0.77
N TYR A 102 -16.26 -1.45 0.47
CA TYR A 102 -17.40 -2.24 0.91
C TYR A 102 -18.30 -1.42 1.83
N GLU A 103 -19.62 -1.62 1.71
CA GLU A 103 -20.66 -1.03 2.55
C GLU A 103 -21.61 -2.14 3.02
N LEU A 104 -22.08 -2.06 4.26
CA LEU A 104 -23.02 -3.01 4.84
C LEU A 104 -24.46 -2.53 4.60
N ILE A 105 -25.18 -3.25 3.75
CA ILE A 105 -26.60 -2.98 3.46
C ILE A 105 -27.46 -3.93 4.28
N MET A 106 -28.30 -3.36 5.15
CA MET A 106 -29.27 -4.14 5.93
C MET A 106 -30.38 -4.66 5.01
N PRO A 107 -30.82 -5.92 5.17
CA PRO A 107 -31.97 -6.43 4.42
C PRO A 107 -33.18 -5.54 4.68
N GLN A 108 -33.87 -5.13 3.62
CA GLN A 108 -35.17 -4.48 3.76
C GLN A 108 -36.21 -5.57 4.05
N GLU A 109 -36.97 -5.43 5.13
CA GLU A 109 -38.13 -6.28 5.39
C GLU A 109 -39.14 -6.09 4.24
N LYS A 110 -39.70 -7.20 3.74
CA LYS A 110 -40.68 -7.21 2.66
C LYS A 110 -42.10 -7.01 3.19
#